data_AF-A0A380NXR1-F1
#
_entry.id   AF-A0A380NXR1-F1
#
_cell.length_a   1.000
_cell.length_b   1.000
_cell.length_c   1.000
_cell.angle_alpha   90.00
_cell.angle_beta   90.00
_cell.angle_gamma   90.00
#
_symmetry.space_group_name_H-M   'P 1'
#
loop_
_entity.id
_entity.type
_entity.pdbx_description
1 polymer ?
#
loop_
_entity_poly.entity_id
_entity_poly.type
_entity_poly.pdbx_seq_one_letter_code
_entity_poly.pdbx_strand_id
1 'polypeptide(L)' 'MDNGNTVVVIEHNVDVIRQADWMIDMGPAGGNAGGEILYTGTPESSVSDAKSVTGQYL' A
#
# COMPACT_ATOMS: atom_id res chain seq x y z
N MET A 1 -8.93 9.11 -23.42
CA MET A 1 -7.52 9.55 -23.46
C MET A 1 -6.94 9.14 -22.13
N ASP A 2 -6.05 8.15 -22.12
CA ASP A 2 -5.14 7.97 -20.99
C ASP A 2 -3.98 8.94 -21.21
N ASN A 3 -3.84 9.92 -20.33
CA ASN A 3 -2.84 10.98 -20.50
C ASN A 3 -1.43 10.52 -20.11
N GLY A 4 -1.24 9.23 -19.77
CA GLY A 4 0.03 8.70 -19.28
C GLY A 4 0.49 9.32 -17.96
N ASN A 5 -0.43 9.96 -17.24
CA ASN A 5 -0.13 10.60 -15.97
C ASN A 5 -0.05 9.56 -14.86
N THR A 6 0.83 9.79 -13.88
CA THR A 6 0.88 8.99 -12.65
C THR A 6 0.19 9.75 -11.52
N VAL A 7 -0.65 9.05 -10.77
CA VAL A 7 -1.32 9.58 -9.57
C VAL A 7 -0.75 8.86 -8.36
N VAL A 8 -0.34 9.63 -7.35
CA VAL A 8 0.14 9.11 -6.07
C VAL A 8 -0.76 9.66 -4.97
N VAL A 9 -1.30 8.77 -4.15
CA VAL A 9 -2.21 9.11 -3.04
C VAL A 9 -1.75 8.40 -1.77
N ILE A 10 -2.06 9.01 -0.63
CA ILE A 10 -1.93 8.38 0.69
C ILE A 10 -3.35 8.04 1.13
N GLU A 11 -3.61 6.75 1.36
CA GLU A 11 -4.94 6.26 1.70
C GLU A 11 -4.90 5.21 2.81
N HIS A 12 -6.02 5.12 3.52
CA HIS A 12 -6.33 4.11 4.52
C HIS A 12 -7.60 3.33 4.15
N ASN A 13 -8.36 3.77 3.14
CA ASN A 13 -9.51 3.02 2.65
C ASN A 13 -9.06 1.83 1.78
N VAL A 14 -9.27 0.61 2.31
CA VAL A 14 -8.92 -0.65 1.64
C VAL A 14 -9.54 -0.80 0.26
N ASP A 15 -10.75 -0.28 0.02
CA ASP A 15 -11.42 -0.41 -1.27
C ASP A 15 -10.76 0.45 -2.35
N VAL A 16 -10.14 1.56 -1.96
CA VAL A 16 -9.32 2.39 -2.88
C VAL A 16 -7.99 1.71 -3.13
N ILE A 17 -7.35 1.19 -2.09
CA ILE A 17 -6.05 0.51 -2.18
C ILE A 17 -6.14 -0.74 -3.06
N ARG A 18 -7.21 -1.54 -2.93
CA ARG A 18 -7.46 -2.72 -3.78
C ARG A 18 -7.54 -2.42 -5.27
N GLN A 19 -7.86 -1.17 -5.65
CA GLN A 19 -7.98 -0.76 -7.05
C GLN A 19 -6.68 -0.16 -7.62
N ALA A 20 -5.65 0.03 -6.80
CA ALA A 20 -4.40 0.63 -7.24
C ALA A 20 -3.55 -0.36 -8.04
N ASP A 21 -2.86 0.12 -9.06
CA ASP A 21 -1.90 -0.70 -9.82
C ASP A 21 -0.66 -1.06 -8.98
N TRP A 22 -0.34 -0.22 -7.98
CA TRP A 22 0.81 -0.37 -7.11
C TRP A 22 0.57 0.22 -5.73
N MET A 23 1.14 -0.41 -4.71
CA MET A 23 1.06 -0.02 -3.32
C MET A 23 2.44 0.02 -2.68
N ILE A 24 2.64 0.98 -1.76
CA ILE A 24 3.75 1.01 -0.82
C ILE A 24 3.16 1.01 0.59
N ASP A 25 3.41 -0.04 1.35
CA ASP A 25 2.95 -0.17 2.74
C ASP A 25 4.02 0.36 3.70
N MET A 26 3.61 1.28 4.57
CA MET A 26 4.51 2.02 5.47
C MET A 26 4.17 1.70 6.93
N GLY A 27 5.19 1.44 7.74
CA GLY A 27 4.99 1.14 9.16
C GLY A 27 6.31 0.85 9.88
N PRO A 28 6.34 -0.07 10.87
CA PRO A 28 5.25 -0.92 11.39
C PRO A 28 4.20 -0.18 12.23
N ALA A 29 4.50 1.04 12.69
CA ALA A 29 3.57 1.91 13.42
C ALA A 29 3.61 3.34 12.87
N GLY A 30 2.84 4.25 13.48
CA GLY A 30 2.92 5.68 13.21
C GLY A 30 4.01 6.40 14.03
N GLY A 31 4.43 7.57 13.56
CA GLY A 31 5.39 8.43 14.27
C GLY A 31 6.80 7.83 14.34
N ASN A 32 7.45 7.92 15.50
CA ASN A 32 8.84 7.49 15.69
C ASN A 32 9.07 5.98 15.56
N ALA A 33 8.00 5.17 15.63
CA ALA A 33 8.04 3.73 15.46
C ALA A 33 7.62 3.29 14.04
N GLY A 34 7.53 4.25 13.12
CA GLY A 34 7.25 4.02 11.70
C GLY A 34 8.42 4.44 10.81
N GLY A 35 8.09 4.64 9.53
CA GLY A 35 9.05 5.16 8.53
C GLY A 35 9.79 4.07 7.76
N GLU A 36 9.45 2.80 7.97
CA GLU A 36 9.97 1.68 7.18
C GLU A 36 9.00 1.30 6.06
N ILE A 37 9.56 0.87 4.93
CA ILE A 37 8.79 0.23 3.85
C ILE A 37 8.64 -1.24 4.23
N LEU A 38 7.42 -1.63 4.56
CA LEU A 38 7.08 -3.01 4.91
C LEU A 38 6.88 -3.88 3.67
N TYR A 39 6.27 -3.28 2.65
CA TYR A 39 5.91 -3.94 1.39
C TYR A 39 5.88 -2.95 0.23
N THR A 40 6.21 -3.42 -0.97
CA THR A 40 6.03 -2.68 -2.23
C THR A 40 5.68 -3.66 -3.34
N GLY A 41 4.60 -3.40 -4.07
CA GLY A 41 4.10 -4.32 -5.08
C GLY A 41 2.62 -4.10 -5.39
N THR A 42 1.99 -5.08 -6.03
CA THR A 42 0.55 -5.02 -6.31
C THR A 42 -0.26 -5.30 -5.05
N PRO A 43 -1.46 -4.71 -4.87
CA PRO A 43 -2.30 -4.96 -3.71
C PRO A 43 -2.60 -6.45 -3.48
N GLU A 44 -2.82 -7.22 -4.54
CA GLU A 44 -3.15 -8.66 -4.44
C GLU A 44 -1.98 -9.47 -3.88
N SER A 45 -0.76 -9.12 -4.25
CA SER A 45 0.44 -9.81 -3.79
C SER A 45 0.74 -9.50 -2.31
N SER A 46 0.29 -8.35 -1.81
CA SER A 46 0.50 -7.92 -0.42
C SER A 46 -0.17 -8.86 0.61
N VAL A 47 -1.29 -9.51 0.26
CA VAL A 47 -2.03 -10.44 1.13
C VAL A 47 -1.18 -11.64 1.54
N SER A 48 -0.21 -12.01 0.71
CA SER A 48 0.72 -13.11 0.97
C SER A 48 2.00 -12.68 1.71
N ASP A 49 2.23 -11.38 1.89
CA ASP A 49 3.41 -10.86 2.58
C ASP A 49 3.12 -10.65 4.06
N ALA A 50 3.71 -11.49 4.91
CA ALA A 50 3.55 -11.44 6.36
C ALA A 50 4.05 -10.13 7.00
N LYS A 51 4.87 -9.33 6.29
CA LYS A 51 5.34 -8.02 6.76
C LYS A 51 4.35 -6.91 6.47
N SER A 52 3.51 -7.05 5.45
CA SER A 52 2.51 -6.02 5.13
C SER A 52 1.45 -6.01 6.23
N VAL A 53 1.35 -4.88 6.93
CA VAL A 53 0.29 -4.68 7.92
C VAL A 53 -1.02 -4.43 7.19
N THR A 54 -0.97 -3.63 6.12
CA THR A 54 -2.18 -3.30 5.35
C THR A 54 -2.67 -4.50 4.52
N GLY A 55 -1.76 -5.34 4.02
CA GLY A 55 -2.09 -6.58 3.30
C GLY A 55 -2.94 -7.56 4.12
N GLN A 56 -2.89 -7.50 5.45
CA GLN A 56 -3.75 -8.32 6.33
C GLN A 56 -5.22 -7.90 6.32
N TYR A 57 -5.53 -6.70 5.80
CA TYR A 57 -6.88 -6.15 5.72
C TYR A 57 -7.41 -6.04 4.28
N LEU A 58 -6.58 -6.39 3.29
CA LEU A 58 -6.91 -6.44 1.85
C LEU A 58 -7.48 -7.81 1.47
#